data_AF-A0A0K1T7G1-F1
#
_entry.id   AF-A0A0K1T7G1-F1
#
_cell.length_a   1.000
_cell.length_b   1.000
_cell.length_c   1.000
_cell.angle_alpha   90.00
_cell.angle_beta   90.00
_cell.angle_gamma   90.00
#
_symmetry.space_group_name_H-M   'P 1'
#
loop_
_entity.id
_entity.type
_entity.pdbx_description
1 polymer ?
#
loop_
_entity_poly.entity_id
_entity_poly.type
_entity_poly.pdbx_seq_one_letter_code
_entity_poly.pdbx_strand_id
1 'polypeptide(L)' 'MKLVVNMDPDMLNSKLIALNVDGKPIMDFQHTVYGEKDKKIILEIGGLYSKGEHTLELLLEKGLYKRYKFVL' A
#
# COMPACT_ATOMS: atom_id res chain seq x y z
N MET A 1 9.07 6.61 -4.41
CA MET A 1 9.51 5.76 -3.26
C MET A 1 8.99 4.35 -3.47
N LYS A 2 9.72 3.33 -3.03
CA LYS A 2 9.30 1.92 -3.09
C LYS A 2 8.98 1.39 -1.69
N LEU A 3 7.74 1.00 -1.44
CA LEU A 3 7.31 0.34 -0.20
C LEU A 3 6.99 -1.13 -0.48
N VAL A 4 7.35 -2.00 0.45
CA VAL A 4 7.02 -3.43 0.41
C VAL A 4 6.04 -3.71 1.53
N VAL A 5 4.85 -4.17 1.16
CA VAL A 5 3.79 -4.53 2.10
C VAL A 5 3.59 -6.04 2.04
N ASN A 6 3.63 -6.70 3.19
CA ASN A 6 3.27 -8.11 3.27
C ASN A 6 1.74 -8.23 3.15
N MET A 7 1.29 -9.14 2.30
CA MET A 7 -0.13 -9.43 2.10
C MET A 7 -0.65 -10.31 3.22
N ASP A 8 -1.69 -9.83 3.88
CA ASP A 8 -2.51 -10.65 4.75
C ASP A 8 -3.35 -11.63 3.90
N PRO A 9 -3.77 -12.78 4.47
CA PRO A 9 -4.57 -13.77 3.74
C PRO A 9 -5.87 -13.23 3.12
N ASP A 10 -6.48 -12.21 3.74
CA ASP A 10 -7.69 -11.55 3.26
C ASP A 10 -7.44 -10.62 2.06
N MET A 11 -6.18 -10.20 1.84
CA MET A 11 -5.78 -9.41 0.68
C MET A 11 -5.54 -10.27 -0.56
N LEU A 12 -5.45 -11.60 -0.42
CA LEU A 12 -5.29 -12.50 -1.56
C LEU A 12 -6.51 -12.40 -2.48
N ASN A 13 -6.26 -12.28 -3.78
CA ASN A 13 -7.30 -12.06 -4.79
C ASN A 13 -8.16 -10.81 -4.56
N SER A 14 -7.60 -9.79 -3.90
CA SER A 14 -8.20 -8.46 -3.78
C SER A 14 -7.36 -7.44 -4.55
N LYS A 15 -8.03 -6.57 -5.31
CA LYS A 15 -7.38 -5.49 -6.06
C LYS A 15 -7.25 -4.25 -5.19
N LEU A 16 -6.12 -3.56 -5.27
CA LEU A 16 -5.93 -2.25 -4.65
C LEU A 16 -6.76 -1.20 -5.41
N ILE A 17 -7.65 -0.50 -4.71
CA ILE A 17 -8.53 0.54 -5.27
C ILE A 17 -7.93 1.92 -5.04
N ALA A 18 -7.52 2.20 -3.80
CA ALA A 18 -6.98 3.49 -3.42
C ALA A 18 -5.83 3.34 -2.42
N LEU A 19 -4.95 4.33 -2.46
CA LEU A 19 -3.76 4.42 -1.62
C LEU A 19 -3.72 5.80 -0.98
N ASN A 20 -3.63 5.84 0.35
CA ASN A 20 -3.38 7.09 1.06
C ASN A 20 -2.09 7.00 1.88
N VAL A 21 -1.46 8.15 2.09
CA VAL A 21 -0.40 8.34 3.09
C VAL A 21 -0.79 9.49 3.99
N ASP A 22 -0.86 9.24 5.30
CA ASP A 22 -1.28 10.21 6.33
C ASP A 22 -2.63 10.88 6.03
N GLY A 23 -3.61 10.08 5.60
CA GLY A 23 -4.94 10.55 5.22
C GLY A 23 -5.00 11.30 3.89
N LYS A 24 -3.87 11.45 3.17
CA LYS A 24 -3.84 12.13 1.87
C LYS A 24 -3.82 11.11 0.73
N PRO A 25 -4.69 11.27 -0.28
CA PRO A 25 -4.72 10.36 -1.41
C PRO A 25 -3.47 10.49 -2.27
N ILE A 26 -2.95 9.34 -2.70
CA ILE A 26 -1.87 9.26 -3.67
C ILE A 26 -2.47 8.98 -5.04
N MET A 27 -2.36 9.96 -5.93
CA MET A 27 -2.87 9.86 -7.30
C MET A 27 -1.86 9.21 -8.26
N ASP A 28 -0.57 9.35 -7.96
CA ASP A 28 0.53 8.81 -8.77
C ASP A 28 1.17 7.64 -8.02
N PHE A 29 0.61 6.44 -8.22
CA PHE A 29 1.22 5.22 -7.72
C PHE A 29 1.12 4.09 -8.74
N GLN A 30 2.13 3.23 -8.73
CA GLN A 30 2.11 1.94 -9.38
C GLN A 30 2.15 0.85 -8.31
N HIS A 31 1.48 -0.27 -8.58
CA HIS A 31 1.52 -1.41 -7.69
C HIS A 31 1.80 -2.68 -8.47
N THR A 32 2.68 -3.50 -7.92
CA THR A 32 2.99 -4.83 -8.44
C THR A 32 2.67 -5.84 -7.36
N VAL A 33 1.72 -6.72 -7.65
CA VAL A 33 1.31 -7.81 -6.75
C VAL A 33 2.16 -9.03 -7.06
N TYR A 34 2.97 -9.46 -6.11
CA TYR A 34 3.68 -10.74 -6.16
C TYR A 34 2.78 -11.76 -5.46
N GLY A 35 2.13 -12.60 -6.29
CA GLY A 35 1.02 -13.49 -5.94
C GLY A 35 1.32 -14.54 -4.87
N GLU A 36 0.39 -15.51 -4.71
CA GLU A 36 0.22 -16.44 -3.57
C GLU A 36 1.48 -17.04 -2.92
N LYS A 37 2.59 -17.18 -3.66
CA LYS A 37 3.88 -17.66 -3.15
C LYS A 37 4.64 -16.63 -2.31
N ASP A 38 4.69 -15.37 -2.74
CA ASP A 38 5.51 -14.34 -2.11
C ASP A 38 4.71 -13.47 -1.14
N LYS A 39 3.38 -13.42 -1.31
CA LYS A 39 2.43 -12.68 -0.46
C LYS A 39 2.91 -11.25 -0.20
N LYS A 40 3.28 -10.52 -1.26
CA LYS A 40 3.82 -9.16 -1.15
C LYS A 40 3.25 -8.25 -2.22
N ILE A 41 2.98 -7.01 -1.82
CA ILE A 41 2.67 -5.92 -2.74
C ILE A 41 3.85 -4.96 -2.70
N ILE A 42 4.37 -4.64 -3.87
CA ILE A 42 5.34 -3.56 -4.04
C ILE A 42 4.56 -2.34 -4.51
N LEU A 43 4.68 -1.25 -3.76
CA LEU A 43 4.06 0.03 -4.06
C LEU A 43 5.15 1.02 -4.45
N GLU A 44 5.06 1.51 -5.68
CA GLU A 44 5.89 2.60 -6.17
C GLU A 44 5.08 3.87 -6.13
N ILE A 45 5.39 4.72 -5.15
CA ILE A 45 4.59 5.88 -4.76
C ILE A 45 5.33 7.14 -5.20
N GLY A 46 4.71 7.94 -6.07
CA GLY A 46 5.19 9.27 -6.45
C GLY A 46 4.97 10.29 -5.32
N GLY A 47 5.73 11.40 -5.35
CA GLY A 47 5.56 12.53 -4.43
C GLY A 47 6.74 12.78 -3.48
N LEU A 48 6.71 13.96 -2.85
CA LEU A 48 7.66 14.40 -1.83
C LEU A 48 7.08 14.10 -0.45
N TYR A 49 7.74 13.21 0.29
CA TYR A 49 7.37 12.86 1.66
C TYR A 49 8.43 13.41 2.60
N SER A 50 8.01 13.93 3.76
CA SER A 50 8.93 14.35 4.82
C SER A 50 9.65 13.13 5.41
N LYS A 51 10.76 13.36 6.13
CA LYS A 51 11.34 12.32 6.99
C LYS A 51 10.46 12.12 8.21
N GLY A 52 10.38 10.89 8.71
CA GLY A 52 9.63 10.56 9.93
C GLY A 52 8.69 9.37 9.80
N GLU A 53 7.81 9.22 10.80
CA GLU A 53 6.79 8.16 10.84
C GLU A 53 5.59 8.57 9.99
N HIS A 54 5.17 7.65 9.11
CA HIS A 54 4.05 7.80 8.20
C HIS A 54 3.10 6.62 8.31
N THR A 55 1.83 6.86 8.00
CA THR A 55 0.80 5.83 7.91
C THR A 55 0.41 5.62 6.45
N LEU A 56 0.68 4.43 5.94
CA LEU A 56 0.17 3.92 4.68
C LEU A 56 -1.23 3.34 4.89
N GLU A 57 -2.17 3.67 4.02
CA GLU A 57 -3.53 3.17 4.07
C GLU A 57 -3.91 2.59 2.71
N LEU A 58 -4.27 1.30 2.71
CA LEU A 58 -4.68 0.57 1.51
C LEU A 58 -6.18 0.33 1.57
N LEU A 59 -6.90 0.85 0.58
CA LEU A 59 -8.29 0.46 0.34
C LEU A 59 -8.31 -0.56 -0.80
N LEU A 60 -8.74 -1.77 -0.49
CA LEU A 60 -8.85 -2.87 -1.44
C LEU A 60 -10.32 -3.17 -1.75
N GLU A 61 -10.54 -3.94 -2.81
CA GLU A 61 -11.86 -4.48 -3.15
C GLU A 61 -12.48 -5.25 -1.97
N LYS A 62 -13.82 -5.40 -2.03
CA LYS A 62 -14.64 -6.03 -0.98
C LYS A 62 -14.67 -5.24 0.35
N GLY A 63 -14.31 -3.95 0.32
CA GLY A 63 -14.35 -3.06 1.49
C GLY A 63 -13.22 -3.30 2.48
N LEU A 64 -12.15 -4.00 2.07
CA LEU A 64 -11.01 -4.28 2.92
C LEU A 64 -10.13 -3.04 3.04
N TYR A 65 -9.76 -2.70 4.27
CA TYR A 65 -8.97 -1.53 4.57
C TYR A 65 -7.83 -1.90 5.52
N LYS A 66 -6.59 -1.60 5.11
CA LYS A 66 -5.37 -1.97 5.85
C LYS A 66 -4.51 -0.74 6.11
N ARG A 67 -3.88 -0.70 7.28
CA ARG A 67 -3.02 0.41 7.70
C ARG A 67 -1.66 -0.11 8.12
N TYR A 68 -0.60 0.51 7.63
CA TYR A 68 0.78 0.16 7.94
C TYR A 68 1.55 1.40 8.33
N LYS A 69 2.31 1.32 9.43
CA LYS A 69 3.27 2.36 9.79
C LYS A 69 4.60 2.09 9.09
N PHE A 70 5.23 3.13 8.59
CA PHE A 70 6.57 3.06 8.02
C PHE A 70 7.35 4.34 8.35
N VAL A 71 8.67 4.27 8.24
CA VAL A 71 9.57 5.40 8.52
C VAL A 71 10.39 5.71 7.27
N LEU A 72 10.50 7.00 6.96
CA LEU A 72 11.25 7.57 5.83
C LEU A 72 12.55 8.25 6.28
#